data_AF-A0A2V5UXF8-F1
#
_entry.id   AF-A0A2V5UXF8-F1
#
_cell.length_a   1.000
_cell.length_b   1.000
_cell.length_c   1.000
_cell.angle_alpha   90.00
_cell.angle_beta   90.00
_cell.angle_gamma   90.00
#
_symmetry.space_group_name_H-M   'P 1'
#
loop_
_entity.id
_entity.type
_entity.pdbx_description
1 polymer ?
#
loop_
_entity_poly.entity_id
_entity_poly.type
_entity_poly.pdbx_seq_one_letter_code
_entity_poly.pdbx_strand_id
1 'polypeptide(L)'
;MHPDLRARFNADFTPGKYGALLRCVNETEKWPADFRISETPIFLTDEFTNEVTRAANSIVDLTRTPEFARHAQGAIPNGLEVPNESAHPNFLIIDFGICAEGDRLVPRLIELQAFPSLFGFQLLLLHCMRRAYPAIPRNWTSSFGGIKDKAYIEMLHRRAGKTKNAGRFRRHGNVARRQTRLRHKNKTAWPCFIL
;
A
#
# COMPACT_ATOMS: atom_id res chain seq x y z
N MET A 1 18.73 -0.56 -3.48
CA MET A 1 17.97 -1.09 -4.64
C MET A 1 18.84 -2.14 -5.33
N HIS A 2 18.27 -3.22 -5.90
CA HIS A 2 19.03 -4.26 -6.59
C HIS A 2 19.65 -3.69 -7.89
N PRO A 3 20.99 -3.55 -7.98
CA PRO A 3 21.63 -2.82 -9.07
C PRO A 3 21.50 -3.53 -10.41
N ASP A 4 21.72 -4.85 -10.47
CA ASP A 4 21.70 -5.59 -11.74
C ASP A 4 20.31 -5.63 -12.38
N LEU A 5 19.26 -5.83 -11.58
CA LEU A 5 17.87 -5.79 -12.07
C LEU A 5 17.47 -4.40 -12.51
N ARG A 6 17.90 -3.36 -11.79
CA ARG A 6 17.71 -1.98 -12.22
C ARG A 6 18.38 -1.73 -13.57
N ALA A 7 19.65 -2.12 -13.73
CA ALA A 7 20.37 -1.95 -14.99
C ALA A 7 19.70 -2.72 -16.14
N ARG A 8 19.33 -3.99 -15.91
CA ARG A 8 18.62 -4.83 -16.88
C ARG A 8 17.27 -4.23 -17.29
N PHE A 9 16.48 -3.74 -16.33
CA PHE A 9 15.19 -3.10 -16.62
C PHE A 9 15.40 -1.83 -17.45
N ASN A 10 16.35 -0.98 -17.08
CA ASN A 10 16.64 0.26 -17.79
C ASN A 10 17.09 0.01 -19.24
N ALA A 11 17.90 -1.02 -19.48
CA ALA A 11 18.33 -1.40 -20.83
C ALA A 11 17.19 -1.93 -21.71
N ASP A 12 16.18 -2.55 -21.10
CA ASP A 12 15.01 -3.11 -21.80
C ASP A 12 13.86 -2.09 -21.95
N PHE A 13 13.88 -1.00 -21.18
CA PHE A 13 12.81 -0.02 -21.15
C PHE A 13 12.63 0.72 -22.47
N THR A 14 11.38 0.90 -22.89
CA THR A 14 11.02 1.80 -24.00
C THR A 14 9.71 2.54 -23.69
N PRO A 15 9.50 3.75 -24.26
CA PRO A 15 8.21 4.44 -24.15
C PRO A 15 7.03 3.61 -24.64
N GLY A 16 7.24 2.75 -25.65
CA GLY A 16 6.21 1.84 -26.16
C GLY A 16 5.76 0.80 -25.14
N LYS A 17 6.68 0.27 -24.32
CA LYS A 17 6.35 -0.64 -23.22
C LYS A 17 5.61 0.06 -22.09
N TYR A 18 5.99 1.29 -21.77
CA TYR A 18 5.21 2.11 -20.83
C TYR A 18 3.80 2.39 -21.36
N GLY A 19 3.65 2.71 -22.64
CA GLY A 19 2.33 2.83 -23.28
C GLY A 19 1.50 1.53 -23.19
N ALA A 20 2.14 0.36 -23.30
CA ALA A 20 1.49 -0.93 -23.11
C ALA A 20 1.05 -1.18 -21.66
N LEU A 21 1.85 -0.75 -20.67
CA LEU A 21 1.45 -0.76 -19.25
C LEU A 21 0.19 0.08 -19.04
N LEU A 22 0.19 1.33 -19.50
CA LEU A 22 -0.94 2.24 -19.33
C LEU A 22 -2.21 1.70 -19.99
N ARG A 23 -2.11 1.13 -21.19
CA ARG A 23 -3.24 0.46 -21.85
C ARG A 23 -3.76 -0.71 -21.04
N CYS A 24 -2.88 -1.59 -20.58
CA CYS A 24 -3.27 -2.75 -19.76
C CYS A 24 -4.06 -2.33 -18.51
N VAL A 25 -3.59 -1.30 -17.80
CA VAL A 25 -4.27 -0.78 -16.60
C VAL A 25 -5.64 -0.19 -16.97
N ASN A 26 -5.70 0.65 -18.00
CA ASN A 26 -6.92 1.38 -18.37
C ASN A 26 -7.98 0.53 -19.09
N GLU A 27 -7.60 -0.57 -19.73
CA GLU A 27 -8.53 -1.51 -20.39
C GLU A 27 -9.17 -2.49 -19.41
N THR A 28 -8.64 -2.62 -18.19
CA THR A 28 -9.15 -3.59 -17.20
C THR A 28 -10.43 -3.08 -16.51
N GLU A 29 -10.59 -1.77 -16.37
CA GLU A 29 -11.70 -1.16 -15.64
C GLU A 29 -12.56 -0.28 -16.55
N LYS A 30 -13.80 -0.02 -16.12
CA LYS A 30 -14.75 0.83 -16.87
C LYS A 30 -14.23 2.25 -17.11
N TRP A 31 -13.38 2.74 -16.21
CA TRP A 31 -12.83 4.09 -16.25
C TRP A 31 -11.30 4.04 -16.18
N PRO A 32 -10.61 4.91 -16.93
CA PRO A 32 -9.16 4.99 -16.86
C PRO A 32 -8.71 5.45 -15.47
N ALA A 33 -7.48 5.10 -15.10
CA ALA A 33 -6.86 5.58 -13.88
C ALA A 33 -6.75 7.11 -13.90
N ASP A 34 -7.20 7.77 -12.83
CA ASP A 34 -7.14 9.22 -12.63
C ASP A 34 -5.85 9.68 -11.94
N PHE A 35 -4.89 8.77 -11.78
CA PHE A 35 -3.58 8.99 -11.18
C PHE A 35 -2.45 8.49 -12.08
N ARG A 36 -1.24 8.98 -11.83
CA ARG A 36 -0.04 8.60 -12.58
C ARG A 36 0.45 7.23 -12.15
N ILE A 37 0.80 6.40 -13.13
CA ILE A 37 1.44 5.11 -12.92
C ILE A 37 2.95 5.29 -13.11
N SER A 38 3.76 4.78 -12.18
CA SER A 38 5.21 4.79 -12.34
C SER A 38 5.61 4.02 -13.60
N GLU A 39 6.58 4.53 -14.37
CA GLU A 39 7.09 3.82 -15.55
C GLU A 39 7.83 2.53 -15.16
N THR A 40 8.33 2.45 -13.93
CA THR A 40 9.23 1.39 -13.47
C THR A 40 8.86 0.87 -12.07
N PRO A 41 9.01 -0.43 -11.81
CA PRO A 41 8.94 -0.96 -10.46
C PRO A 41 10.20 -0.57 -9.66
N ILE A 42 10.13 -0.75 -8.34
CA ILE A 42 11.31 -0.74 -7.47
C ILE A 42 11.82 -2.17 -7.29
N PHE A 43 13.13 -2.35 -7.29
CA PHE A 43 13.76 -3.65 -7.01
C PHE A 43 14.45 -3.59 -5.66
N LEU A 44 13.80 -4.14 -4.63
CA LEU A 44 14.37 -4.17 -3.28
C LEU A 44 15.47 -5.25 -3.21
N THR A 45 16.52 -4.99 -2.43
CA THR A 45 17.49 -6.03 -2.08
C THR A 45 16.92 -6.90 -0.98
N ASP A 46 17.45 -8.12 -0.81
CA ASP A 46 17.05 -8.99 0.30
C ASP A 46 17.33 -8.36 1.66
N GLU A 47 18.47 -7.65 1.80
CA GLU A 47 18.82 -6.92 3.03
C GLU A 47 17.72 -5.91 3.40
N PHE A 48 17.37 -5.01 2.48
CA PHE A 48 16.35 -3.98 2.74
C PHE A 48 14.97 -4.59 2.93
N THR A 49 14.63 -5.63 2.16
CA THR A 49 13.36 -6.37 2.27
C THR A 49 13.21 -6.98 3.67
N ASN A 50 14.28 -7.60 4.17
CA ASN A 50 14.28 -8.19 5.51
C ASN A 50 14.17 -7.11 6.59
N GLU A 51 14.83 -5.97 6.42
CA GLU A 51 14.77 -4.85 7.36
C GLU A 51 13.36 -4.24 7.44
N VAL A 52 12.75 -3.90 6.30
CA VAL A 52 11.40 -3.31 6.27
C VAL A 52 10.34 -4.30 6.76
N THR A 53 10.48 -5.59 6.45
CA THR A 53 9.56 -6.63 6.94
C THR A 53 9.67 -6.81 8.45
N ARG A 54 10.89 -6.80 9.02
CA ARG A 54 11.08 -6.84 10.47
C ARG A 54 10.45 -5.61 11.15
N ALA A 55 10.72 -4.41 10.62
CA ALA A 55 10.14 -3.17 11.15
C ALA A 55 8.61 -3.20 11.12
N ALA A 56 8.02 -3.64 10.00
CA ALA A 56 6.57 -3.81 9.86
C ALA A 56 6.00 -4.78 10.90
N ASN A 57 6.61 -5.96 11.05
CA ASN A 57 6.16 -6.96 12.04
C ASN A 57 6.28 -6.46 13.47
N SER A 58 7.37 -5.76 13.83
CA SER A 58 7.51 -5.16 15.17
C SER A 58 6.41 -4.13 15.46
N ILE A 59 6.03 -3.32 14.46
CA ILE A 59 4.90 -2.39 14.61
C ILE A 59 3.59 -3.14 14.79
N VAL A 60 3.33 -4.17 13.97
CA VAL A 60 2.14 -5.02 14.11
C VAL A 60 2.04 -5.58 15.52
N ASP A 61 3.12 -6.11 16.06
CA ASP A 61 3.15 -6.67 17.42
C ASP A 61 2.85 -5.61 18.48
N LEU A 62 3.43 -4.41 18.36
CA LEU A 62 3.16 -3.28 19.26
C LEU A 62 1.68 -2.85 19.25
N THR A 63 1.06 -2.80 18.07
CA THR A 63 -0.37 -2.44 17.93
C THR A 63 -1.34 -3.46 18.51
N ARG A 64 -0.86 -4.66 18.86
CA ARG A 64 -1.67 -5.76 19.42
C ARG A 64 -1.55 -5.88 20.94
N THR A 65 -0.85 -4.95 21.58
CA THR A 65 -0.65 -4.92 23.03
C THR A 65 -1.85 -4.28 23.76
N PRO A 66 -2.20 -4.73 24.98
CA PRO A 66 -3.20 -4.06 25.82
C PRO A 66 -2.86 -2.59 26.10
N GLU A 67 -1.57 -2.28 26.24
CA GLU A 67 -1.07 -0.93 26.47
C GLU A 67 -1.40 -0.01 25.29
N PHE A 68 -1.16 -0.47 24.06
CA PHE A 68 -1.54 0.28 22.86
C PHE A 68 -3.05 0.54 22.83
N ALA A 69 -3.88 -0.49 23.07
CA ALA A 69 -5.34 -0.33 23.08
C ALA A 69 -5.80 0.72 24.10
N ARG A 70 -5.26 0.69 25.32
CA ARG A 70 -5.55 1.68 26.37
C ARG A 70 -5.15 3.10 25.97
N HIS A 71 -4.00 3.25 25.30
CA HIS A 71 -3.56 4.57 24.81
C HIS A 71 -4.38 5.07 23.62
N ALA A 72 -4.77 4.19 22.71
CA ALA A 72 -5.56 4.53 21.52
C ALA A 72 -7.00 4.91 21.86
N GLN A 73 -7.58 4.35 22.94
CA GLN A 73 -8.97 4.62 23.34
C GLN A 73 -9.26 6.11 23.55
N GLY A 74 -8.30 6.88 24.09
CA GLY A 74 -8.45 8.31 24.29
C GLY A 74 -8.32 9.16 23.03
N ALA A 75 -7.92 8.57 21.90
CA ALA A 75 -7.77 9.28 20.62
C ALA A 75 -9.10 9.43 19.86
N ILE A 76 -10.12 8.64 20.21
CA ILE A 76 -11.44 8.70 19.59
C ILE A 76 -12.28 9.78 20.29
N PRO A 77 -12.75 10.83 19.59
CA PRO A 77 -13.63 11.82 20.19
C PRO A 77 -14.94 11.20 20.65
N ASN A 78 -15.46 11.68 21.79
CA ASN A 78 -16.75 11.23 22.34
C ASN A 78 -17.86 11.30 21.29
N GLY A 79 -18.64 10.23 21.16
CA GLY A 79 -19.74 10.10 20.21
C GLY A 79 -19.33 9.70 18.79
N LEU A 80 -18.04 9.44 18.54
CA LEU A 80 -17.52 8.87 17.29
C LEU A 80 -17.01 7.43 17.45
N GLU A 81 -17.31 6.79 18.58
CA GLU A 81 -16.97 5.39 18.83
C GLU A 81 -17.72 4.48 17.86
N VAL A 82 -17.03 3.45 17.36
CA VAL A 82 -17.62 2.45 16.48
C VAL A 82 -18.18 1.31 17.34
N PRO A 83 -19.50 1.04 17.32
CA PRO A 83 -20.06 -0.08 18.06
C PRO A 83 -19.48 -1.41 17.54
N ASN A 84 -19.16 -2.33 18.46
CA ASN A 84 -18.61 -3.66 18.16
C ASN A 84 -17.29 -3.63 17.36
N GLU A 85 -16.41 -2.68 17.67
CA GLU A 85 -15.06 -2.66 17.11
C GLU A 85 -14.32 -3.98 17.39
N SER A 86 -13.66 -4.53 16.38
CA SER A 86 -12.84 -5.73 16.54
C SER A 86 -11.57 -5.41 17.32
N ALA A 87 -11.06 -6.36 18.11
CA ALA A 87 -9.85 -6.17 18.93
C ALA A 87 -8.59 -5.78 18.13
N HIS A 88 -8.57 -5.98 16.83
CA HIS A 88 -7.52 -5.57 15.91
C HIS A 88 -8.12 -5.28 14.53
N PRO A 89 -7.50 -4.43 13.70
CA PRO A 89 -8.02 -4.12 12.39
C PRO A 89 -7.92 -5.33 11.45
N ASN A 90 -8.89 -5.47 10.54
CA ASN A 90 -8.88 -6.52 9.52
C ASN A 90 -7.82 -6.29 8.42
N PHE A 91 -7.43 -5.04 8.25
CA PHE A 91 -6.42 -4.57 7.31
C PHE A 91 -5.52 -3.57 8.03
N LEU A 92 -4.22 -3.68 7.82
CA LEU A 92 -3.24 -2.72 8.31
C LEU A 92 -2.25 -2.46 7.19
N ILE A 93 -2.05 -1.19 6.90
CA ILE A 93 -1.09 -0.66 5.94
C ILE A 93 -0.08 0.14 6.76
N ILE A 94 1.21 -0.11 6.49
CA ILE A 94 2.32 0.57 7.14
C ILE A 94 3.14 1.23 6.04
N ASP A 95 3.07 2.55 6.01
CA ASP A 95 3.77 3.34 5.00
C ASP A 95 5.17 3.67 5.50
N PHE A 96 6.17 3.25 4.73
CA PHE A 96 7.56 3.61 4.97
C PHE A 96 8.04 4.60 3.91
N GLY A 97 8.94 5.50 4.31
CA GLY A 97 9.84 6.19 3.40
C GLY A 97 11.14 5.41 3.30
N ILE A 98 11.75 5.38 2.10
CA ILE A 98 13.13 4.91 1.93
C ILE A 98 14.05 6.11 2.11
N CYS A 99 14.81 6.13 3.20
CA CYS A 99 15.77 7.19 3.50
C CYS A 99 17.20 6.68 3.31
N ALA A 100 18.15 7.61 3.20
CA ALA A 100 19.57 7.30 3.17
C ALA A 100 20.23 7.65 4.50
N GLU A 101 21.07 6.75 5.01
CA GLU A 101 21.95 6.96 6.15
C GLU A 101 23.38 6.59 5.75
N GLY A 102 24.16 7.61 5.40
CA GLY A 102 25.40 7.39 4.65
C GLY A 102 25.10 6.67 3.33
N ASP A 103 25.78 5.56 3.10
CA ASP A 103 25.63 4.75 1.88
C ASP A 103 24.51 3.69 1.98
N ARG A 104 23.80 3.61 3.12
CA ARG A 104 22.76 2.59 3.35
C ARG A 104 21.36 3.17 3.18
N LEU A 105 20.46 2.35 2.66
CA LEU A 105 19.03 2.66 2.61
C LEU A 105 18.34 2.11 3.87
N VAL A 106 17.51 2.92 4.52
CA VAL A 106 16.78 2.54 5.73
C VAL A 106 15.28 2.87 5.60
N PRO A 107 14.38 2.03 6.12
CA PRO A 107 12.95 2.33 6.18
C PRO A 107 12.63 3.26 7.35
N ARG A 108 11.86 4.33 7.09
CA ARG A 108 11.37 5.25 8.13
C ARG A 108 9.84 5.29 8.11
N LEU A 109 9.21 5.04 9.25
CA LEU A 109 7.74 5.04 9.37
C LEU A 109 7.19 6.43 9.01
N ILE A 110 6.18 6.45 8.15
CA ILE A 110 5.44 7.65 7.75
C ILE A 110 4.04 7.62 8.38
N GLU A 111 3.30 6.54 8.16
CA GLU A 111 1.90 6.44 8.57
C GLU A 111 1.46 4.99 8.83
N LEU A 112 0.44 4.82 9.67
CA LEU A 112 -0.31 3.59 9.84
C LEU A 112 -1.77 3.82 9.43
N GLN A 113 -2.30 2.96 8.56
CA GLN A 113 -3.67 3.07 8.06
C GLN A 113 -4.39 1.73 8.17
N ALA A 114 -5.66 1.74 8.54
CA ALA A 114 -6.47 0.52 8.70
C ALA A 114 -7.60 0.37 7.66
N PHE A 115 -7.48 1.07 6.52
CA PHE A 115 -8.47 1.06 5.46
C PHE A 115 -8.09 0.08 4.33
N PRO A 116 -9.04 -0.71 3.79
CA PRO A 116 -8.77 -1.70 2.75
C PRO A 116 -8.68 -1.05 1.35
N SER A 117 -7.73 -0.13 1.14
CA SER A 117 -7.50 0.52 -0.15
C SER A 117 -6.29 -0.08 -0.88
N LEU A 118 -6.31 0.01 -2.22
CA LEU A 118 -5.20 -0.33 -3.14
C LEU A 118 -4.73 -1.80 -3.20
N PHE A 119 -5.07 -2.68 -2.26
CA PHE A 119 -4.65 -4.09 -2.28
C PHE A 119 -4.93 -4.84 -3.59
N GLY A 120 -6.12 -4.64 -4.17
CA GLY A 120 -6.47 -5.23 -5.48
C GLY A 120 -5.77 -4.55 -6.65
N PHE A 121 -5.62 -3.22 -6.57
CA PHE A 121 -4.93 -2.44 -7.59
C PHE A 121 -3.45 -2.79 -7.69
N GLN A 122 -2.78 -3.05 -6.56
CA GLN A 122 -1.38 -3.49 -6.54
C GLN A 122 -1.18 -4.81 -7.29
N LEU A 123 -2.09 -5.77 -7.12
CA LEU A 123 -2.03 -7.04 -7.84
C LEU A 123 -2.28 -6.86 -9.34
N LEU A 124 -3.26 -6.03 -9.71
CA LEU A 124 -3.53 -5.65 -11.10
C LEU A 124 -2.30 -5.00 -11.74
N LEU A 125 -1.69 -4.04 -11.04
CA LEU A 125 -0.52 -3.33 -11.54
C LEU A 125 0.67 -4.27 -11.74
N LEU A 126 0.92 -5.20 -10.80
CA LEU A 126 1.97 -6.22 -10.96
C LEU A 126 1.71 -7.10 -12.19
N HIS A 127 0.47 -7.52 -12.43
CA HIS A 127 0.08 -8.27 -13.61
C HIS A 127 0.40 -7.48 -14.89
N CYS A 128 -0.03 -6.22 -14.98
CA CYS A 128 0.21 -5.38 -16.14
C CYS A 128 1.71 -5.07 -16.35
N MET A 129 2.46 -4.83 -15.28
CA MET A 129 3.92 -4.65 -15.32
C MET A 129 4.62 -5.87 -15.91
N ARG A 130 4.29 -7.09 -15.45
CA ARG A 130 4.89 -8.34 -15.98
C ARG A 130 4.54 -8.58 -17.45
N ARG A 131 3.36 -8.14 -17.90
CA ARG A 131 2.96 -8.21 -19.32
C ARG A 131 3.73 -7.21 -20.18
N ALA A 132 3.91 -5.99 -19.70
CA ALA A 132 4.57 -4.91 -20.43
C ALA A 132 6.10 -5.05 -20.46
N TYR A 133 6.70 -5.61 -19.40
CA TYR A 133 8.14 -5.65 -19.18
C TYR A 133 8.66 -7.08 -18.95
N PRO A 134 9.07 -7.80 -20.01
CA PRO A 134 9.69 -9.12 -19.89
C PRO A 134 11.00 -9.14 -19.07
N ALA A 135 11.64 -7.99 -18.88
CA ALA A 135 12.81 -7.84 -18.02
C ALA A 135 12.53 -8.11 -16.54
N ILE A 136 11.27 -8.04 -16.09
CA ILE A 136 10.88 -8.39 -14.71
C ILE A 136 10.87 -9.92 -14.58
N PRO A 137 11.74 -10.54 -13.75
CA PRO A 137 11.76 -11.98 -13.62
C PRO A 137 10.45 -12.53 -13.04
N ARG A 138 10.00 -13.69 -13.51
CA ARG A 138 8.71 -14.28 -13.09
C ARG A 138 8.66 -14.67 -11.61
N ASN A 139 9.81 -14.98 -11.02
CA ASN A 139 9.95 -15.33 -9.60
C ASN A 139 10.00 -14.12 -8.66
N TRP A 140 10.05 -12.89 -9.20
CA TRP A 140 9.97 -11.66 -8.41
C TRP A 140 8.52 -11.26 -8.21
N THR A 141 8.16 -10.87 -6.99
CA THR A 141 6.78 -10.56 -6.58
C THR A 141 6.74 -9.33 -5.69
N SER A 142 5.59 -8.66 -5.63
CA SER A 142 5.32 -7.57 -4.67
C SER A 142 4.89 -8.08 -3.30
N SER A 143 4.65 -9.39 -3.15
CA SER A 143 4.20 -10.00 -1.90
C SER A 143 5.38 -10.50 -1.06
N PHE A 144 5.46 -10.07 0.19
CA PHE A 144 6.39 -10.65 1.16
C PHE A 144 5.90 -12.03 1.65
N GLY A 145 6.83 -12.88 2.10
CA GLY A 145 6.49 -14.18 2.70
C GLY A 145 6.01 -15.26 1.74
N GLY A 146 6.20 -15.10 0.42
CA GLY A 146 5.94 -16.15 -0.58
C GLY A 146 4.47 -16.41 -0.90
N ILE A 147 3.57 -15.50 -0.52
CA ILE A 147 2.14 -15.61 -0.85
C ILE A 147 1.98 -15.55 -2.38
N LYS A 148 1.33 -16.59 -2.94
CA LYS A 148 1.00 -16.66 -4.37
C LYS A 148 -0.26 -15.86 -4.67
N ASP A 149 -0.37 -15.34 -5.90
CA ASP A 149 -1.48 -14.49 -6.36
C ASP A 149 -2.87 -15.06 -6.03
N LYS A 150 -3.09 -16.37 -6.24
CA LYS A 150 -4.37 -17.03 -5.90
C LYS A 150 -4.69 -16.97 -4.40
N ALA A 151 -3.71 -17.29 -3.56
CA ALA A 151 -3.86 -17.25 -2.10
C ALA A 151 -4.08 -15.82 -1.60
N TYR A 152 -3.46 -14.83 -2.24
CA TYR A 152 -3.67 -13.41 -1.95
C TYR A 152 -5.11 -12.98 -2.25
N ILE A 153 -5.64 -13.34 -3.43
CA ILE A 153 -7.04 -13.03 -3.81
C ILE A 153 -8.03 -13.68 -2.83
N GLU A 154 -7.83 -14.96 -2.49
CA GLU A 154 -8.67 -15.67 -1.52
C GLU A 154 -8.66 -14.98 -0.14
N MET A 155 -7.49 -14.52 0.29
CA MET A 155 -7.35 -13.76 1.53
C MET A 155 -8.13 -12.44 1.49
N LEU A 156 -8.04 -11.68 0.39
CA LEU A 156 -8.78 -10.44 0.20
C LEU A 156 -10.30 -10.67 0.21
N HIS A 157 -10.81 -11.67 -0.52
CA HIS A 157 -12.24 -12.00 -0.51
C HIS A 157 -12.75 -12.33 0.90
N ARG A 158 -12.01 -13.15 1.64
CA ARG A 158 -12.38 -13.55 3.01
C ARG A 158 -12.44 -12.36 3.98
N ARG A 159 -11.52 -11.41 3.86
CA ARG A 159 -11.42 -10.25 4.78
C ARG A 159 -12.34 -9.09 4.36
N ALA A 160 -12.45 -8.80 3.07
CA ALA A 160 -13.36 -7.77 2.55
C ALA A 160 -14.84 -8.15 2.76
N GLY A 161 -15.19 -9.44 2.62
CA GLY A 161 -16.55 -9.93 2.87
C GLY A 161 -17.01 -9.73 4.32
N LYS A 162 -16.10 -9.89 5.29
CA LYS A 162 -16.39 -9.64 6.72
C LYS A 162 -16.63 -8.16 7.04
N THR A 163 -16.02 -7.26 6.27
CA THR A 163 -16.13 -5.81 6.47
C THR A 163 -17.53 -5.28 6.10
N LYS A 164 -18.25 -5.95 5.17
CA LYS A 164 -19.62 -5.55 4.78
C LYS A 164 -20.68 -5.78 5.86
N ASN A 165 -20.42 -6.66 6.82
CA ASN A 165 -21.35 -6.95 7.92
C ASN A 165 -21.11 -6.07 9.17
N ALA A 166 -20.05 -5.25 9.18
CA ALA A 166 -19.74 -4.34 10.26
C ALA A 166 -20.19 -2.91 9.89
N GLY A 167 -21.42 -2.54 10.27
CA GLY A 167 -21.80 -1.13 10.40
C GLY A 167 -22.46 -0.48 9.18
N ARG A 168 -23.80 -0.42 9.19
CA ARG A 168 -24.57 0.55 8.40
C ARG A 168 -24.36 1.93 9.05
N PHE A 169 -23.44 2.72 8.51
CA PHE A 169 -23.16 4.08 8.97
C PHE A 169 -24.46 4.91 8.91
N ARG A 170 -25.05 5.28 10.06
CA ARG A 170 -26.15 6.25 10.08
C ARG A 170 -25.56 7.59 9.67
N ARG A 171 -25.87 8.04 8.46
CA ARG A 171 -25.52 9.40 7.99
C ARG A 171 -26.19 10.43 8.90
N HIS A 172 -25.48 10.94 9.90
CA HIS A 172 -25.77 12.24 10.47
C HIS A 172 -25.03 13.27 9.61
N GLY A 173 -25.79 13.97 8.77
CA GLY A 173 -25.25 14.97 7.86
C GLY A 173 -24.71 16.17 8.63
N ASN A 174 -23.38 16.33 8.68
CA ASN A 174 -22.69 17.63 8.60
C ASN A 174 -21.16 17.59 8.74
N VAL A 175 -20.51 16.42 8.84
CA VAL A 175 -19.05 16.38 9.10
C VAL A 175 -18.19 16.58 7.83
N ALA A 176 -18.76 16.37 6.64
CA ALA A 176 -18.01 16.39 5.37
C ALA A 176 -17.53 17.78 4.89
N ARG A 177 -17.92 18.89 5.54
CA ARG A 177 -17.55 20.25 5.09
C ARG A 177 -16.30 20.85 5.74
N ARG A 178 -15.66 20.19 6.71
CA ARG A 178 -14.48 20.77 7.42
C ARG A 178 -13.11 20.26 6.97
N GLN A 179 -13.01 19.13 6.27
CA GLN A 179 -11.71 18.61 5.82
C GLN A 179 -11.16 19.25 4.54
N THR A 180 -12.01 19.95 3.77
CA THR A 180 -11.60 20.60 2.51
C THR A 180 -10.86 21.94 2.69
N ARG A 181 -10.77 22.50 3.90
CA ARG A 181 -10.19 23.84 4.13
C ARG A 181 -8.72 23.86 4.58
N LEU A 182 -8.07 22.71 4.77
CA LEU A 182 -6.67 22.63 5.21
C LEU A 182 -5.66 22.23 4.11
N ARG A 183 -6.11 21.95 2.87
CA ARG A 183 -5.23 21.56 1.74
C ARG A 183 -4.54 22.72 0.99
N HIS A 184 -4.50 23.92 1.56
CA HIS A 184 -4.01 25.11 0.85
C HIS A 184 -2.78 25.81 1.45
N LYS A 185 -1.96 25.12 2.25
CA LYS A 185 -0.61 25.60 2.61
C LYS A 185 0.35 24.44 2.79
N ASN A 186 0.99 24.02 1.70
CA ASN A 186 2.36 23.50 1.58
C ASN A 186 2.50 22.68 0.29
N LYS A 187 2.93 23.36 -0.77
CA LYS A 187 3.41 22.73 -2.00
C LYS A 187 4.89 22.38 -1.79
N THR A 188 5.18 21.20 -1.25
CA THR A 188 6.44 20.43 -1.40
C THR A 188 6.43 19.24 -0.44
N ALA A 189 5.64 18.22 -0.76
CA ALA A 189 5.82 16.86 -0.28
C ALA A 189 4.88 15.98 -1.11
N TRP A 190 5.42 15.27 -2.09
CA TRP A 190 4.67 14.25 -2.81
C TRP A 190 4.87 12.95 -2.04
N PRO A 191 3.83 12.31 -1.47
CA PRO A 191 3.97 10.99 -0.89
C PRO A 191 4.31 10.03 -2.03
N CYS A 192 5.56 9.57 -2.04
CA CYS A 192 5.98 8.44 -2.84
C CYS A 192 5.40 7.20 -2.17
N PHE A 193 4.27 6.71 -2.69
CA PHE A 193 3.76 5.40 -2.29
C PHE A 193 4.75 4.35 -2.80
N ILE A 194 5.46 3.71 -1.86
CA ILE A 194 6.29 2.56 -2.17
C ILE A 194 5.34 1.44 -2.64
N LEU A 195 5.51 1.03 -3.90
CA LEU A 195 4.87 -0.13 -4.52
C LEU A 195 5.71 -1.39 -4.26
#